data_AF-F9Q4C9-F1
#
_entry.id   AF-F9Q4C9-F1
#
_cell.length_a   1.000
_cell.length_b   1.000
_cell.length_c   1.000
_cell.angle_alpha   90.00
_cell.angle_beta   90.00
_cell.angle_gamma   90.00
#
_symmetry.space_group_name_H-M   'P 1'
#
loop_
_entity.id
_entity.type
_entity.pdbx_description
1 polymer ?
#
loop_
_entity_poly.entity_id
_entity_poly.type
_entity_poly.pdbx_seq_one_letter_code
_entity_poly.pdbx_strand_id
1 'polypeptide(L)'
;MQANPTGEFKLGADLNAANVPTPNKQYVTNIFKGKLYSEGDKRYTIHNLARPLFNRVENAHIHDINFGNVNINMPWADKTAPLGDMFKNSTIENIKVTGNVVGNNDVTGMVNKLDESNMRNVAFIGKIESAGNKGWWSGGLVSESWRSNVDSSYVEAEIKANNAKFGGLIAKVNHGGNPNDVKQKGRLTKSVVKGTLTLKTNNQSGGLIHENYDWGWVENNVSMMKVTNGEMMYGSGSVDSGDPYFGFDYFKNNVYVNDVASGNVSYNRSKQIKGVDQAEADKRIASFNITADKYEITPYLTDKLNHVAYKEDMYKTTQDYNAERELAYRNVEKLQPFYNKEWIVNQGNKTPEGSKLLTTEVLSVTGMKDGQFVTDLSDVDHIMIHYADGTKEEKVVTRKADSQVQQVREYSIEGLGDVVYTPNMVVKDRTQLINDIKAKLSGVELISPEVRALMDKRGKAEENTDGRKDGYIKNLFLEESFEETKANLDKLVKALAENEDHQLNSDEAAMKALLKKVEDNKAKIMMALTYLNRYYGFKYNDMSIKDLMMFKPDFYGKNVSVIDRLIQIGSREHFLKGDRTQDAYRDVIAGATGKGNLNDFLTYNMKLFTEDTDMNVWYKKSYFSY
;
A
#
# COMPACT_ATOMS: atom_id res chain seq x y z
N MET A 1 3.99 25.90 1.86
CA MET A 1 4.16 25.51 0.44
C MET A 1 2.92 25.79 -0.40
N GLN A 2 1.74 25.21 -0.09
CA GLN A 2 0.52 25.43 -0.89
C GLN A 2 0.13 26.91 -1.05
N ALA A 3 0.15 27.68 0.04
CA ALA A 3 -0.22 29.10 0.03
C ALA A 3 0.84 30.03 -0.61
N ASN A 4 2.11 29.60 -0.65
CA ASN A 4 3.21 30.37 -1.23
C ASN A 4 4.16 29.41 -1.97
N PRO A 5 3.82 28.99 -3.20
CA PRO A 5 4.56 27.96 -3.93
C PRO A 5 5.92 28.43 -4.43
N THR A 6 6.17 29.73 -4.49
CA THR A 6 7.46 30.34 -4.91
C THR A 6 8.38 30.63 -3.73
N GLY A 7 7.93 30.35 -2.50
CA GLY A 7 8.67 30.68 -1.28
C GLY A 7 9.91 29.80 -1.06
N GLU A 8 10.73 30.24 -0.12
CA GLU A 8 11.87 29.48 0.38
C GLU A 8 11.45 28.76 1.69
N PHE A 9 11.59 27.43 1.72
CA PHE A 9 11.18 26.60 2.84
C PHE A 9 12.38 25.85 3.41
N LYS A 10 12.54 25.94 4.72
CA LYS A 10 13.69 25.41 5.44
C LYS A 10 13.21 24.48 6.54
N LEU A 11 13.73 23.25 6.56
CA LEU A 11 13.48 22.31 7.64
C LEU A 11 14.36 22.70 8.83
N GLY A 12 13.74 23.01 9.96
CA GLY A 12 14.44 23.30 11.22
C GLY A 12 14.61 22.07 12.13
N ALA A 13 13.93 20.96 11.80
CA ALA A 13 13.95 19.68 12.51
C ALA A 13 13.42 18.57 11.59
N ASP A 14 13.57 17.32 12.01
CA ASP A 14 12.87 16.19 11.40
C ASP A 14 11.35 16.41 11.49
N LEU A 15 10.63 16.05 10.43
CA LEU A 15 9.17 16.16 10.33
C LEU A 15 8.55 14.77 10.25
N ASN A 16 7.32 14.63 10.71
CA ASN A 16 6.54 13.40 10.56
C ASN A 16 5.26 13.69 9.78
N ALA A 17 5.06 12.99 8.66
CA ALA A 17 3.87 13.11 7.82
C ALA A 17 2.72 12.18 8.23
N ALA A 18 2.89 11.38 9.29
CA ALA A 18 1.83 10.59 9.88
C ALA A 18 0.66 11.49 10.32
N ASN A 19 -0.58 11.03 10.09
CA ASN A 19 -1.83 11.73 10.42
C ASN A 19 -2.04 13.09 9.74
N VAL A 20 -1.17 13.51 8.82
CA VAL A 20 -1.44 14.67 7.97
C VAL A 20 -2.63 14.35 7.08
N PRO A 21 -3.72 15.14 7.08
CA PRO A 21 -4.89 14.87 6.24
C PRO A 21 -4.50 14.76 4.77
N THR A 22 -4.98 13.71 4.11
CA THR A 22 -4.60 13.43 2.72
C THR A 22 -5.80 13.33 1.76
N PRO A 23 -6.54 14.44 1.53
CA PRO A 23 -7.69 14.42 0.63
C PRO A 23 -7.32 14.21 -0.85
N ASN A 24 -6.04 14.39 -1.21
CA ASN A 24 -5.54 14.33 -2.58
C ASN A 24 -4.45 13.27 -2.76
N LYS A 25 -4.07 13.00 -4.01
CA LYS A 25 -2.96 12.09 -4.32
C LYS A 25 -1.63 12.57 -3.72
N GLN A 26 -1.36 13.87 -3.67
CA GLN A 26 -0.11 14.46 -3.14
C GLN A 26 -0.38 15.43 -1.98
N TYR A 27 0.63 15.68 -1.15
CA TYR A 27 0.55 16.67 -0.07
C TYR A 27 0.51 18.11 -0.59
N VAL A 28 1.38 18.44 -1.56
CA VAL A 28 1.43 19.73 -2.24
C VAL A 28 0.90 19.58 -3.66
N THR A 29 -0.32 20.04 -3.87
CA THR A 29 -1.05 19.91 -5.15
C THR A 29 -0.74 21.05 -6.12
N ASN A 30 -0.44 22.25 -5.62
CA ASN A 30 -0.04 23.39 -6.44
C ASN A 30 1.34 23.17 -7.07
N ILE A 31 1.60 23.86 -8.19
CA ILE A 31 2.93 23.84 -8.83
C ILE A 31 3.91 24.54 -7.92
N PHE A 32 4.87 23.80 -7.36
CA PHE A 32 5.93 24.35 -6.52
C PHE A 32 7.06 24.93 -7.37
N LYS A 33 7.52 26.14 -7.05
CA LYS A 33 8.55 26.88 -7.78
C LYS A 33 9.64 27.46 -6.88
N GLY A 34 9.64 27.04 -5.62
CA GLY A 34 10.45 27.61 -4.57
C GLY A 34 11.70 26.79 -4.27
N LYS A 35 12.17 26.87 -3.02
CA LYS A 35 13.23 25.99 -2.52
C LYS A 35 12.76 25.21 -1.30
N LEU A 36 13.24 23.98 -1.17
CA LEU A 36 13.07 23.17 0.04
C LEU A 36 14.40 22.55 0.42
N TYR A 37 14.89 22.88 1.61
CA TYR A 37 16.17 22.38 2.12
C TYR A 37 16.22 22.37 3.65
N SER A 38 17.28 21.83 4.26
CA SER A 38 17.48 21.80 5.71
C SER A 38 18.26 23.01 6.24
N GLU A 39 18.18 23.25 7.55
CA GLU A 39 18.89 24.37 8.17
C GLU A 39 20.40 24.18 8.29
N GLY A 40 21.16 25.10 7.68
CA GLY A 40 22.61 25.10 7.71
C GLY A 40 23.18 23.85 7.03
N ASP A 41 24.17 23.23 7.66
CA ASP A 41 24.80 21.98 7.19
C ASP A 41 24.06 20.72 7.66
N LYS A 42 22.84 20.86 8.21
CA LYS A 42 22.02 19.72 8.64
C LYS A 42 21.33 19.08 7.44
N ARG A 43 20.82 17.86 7.68
CA ARG A 43 20.00 17.12 6.72
C ARG A 43 18.85 16.45 7.45
N TYR A 44 17.78 17.21 7.65
CA TYR A 44 16.59 16.72 8.33
C TYR A 44 15.77 15.79 7.43
N THR A 45 15.03 14.91 8.08
CA THR A 45 14.24 13.87 7.45
C THR A 45 12.76 14.17 7.55
N ILE A 46 12.03 13.98 6.44
CA ILE A 46 10.57 13.91 6.44
C ILE A 46 10.18 12.44 6.54
N HIS A 47 9.64 12.05 7.68
CA HIS A 47 9.26 10.68 8.01
C HIS A 47 7.84 10.34 7.55
N ASN A 48 7.60 9.06 7.30
CA ASN A 48 6.26 8.47 7.19
C ASN A 48 5.39 9.08 6.09
N LEU A 49 6.01 9.45 4.96
CA LEU A 49 5.24 9.86 3.78
C LEU A 49 4.34 8.70 3.32
N ALA A 50 3.03 8.93 3.39
CA ALA A 50 2.02 8.01 2.85
C ALA A 50 1.60 8.38 1.41
N ARG A 51 2.06 9.54 0.92
CA ARG A 51 1.77 10.08 -0.42
C ARG A 51 2.97 10.82 -1.01
N PRO A 52 3.04 11.01 -2.34
CA PRO A 52 4.02 11.89 -2.96
C PRO A 52 3.98 13.30 -2.34
N LEU A 53 5.15 13.89 -2.12
CA LEU A 53 5.25 15.24 -1.56
C LEU A 53 4.68 16.28 -2.53
N PHE A 54 5.14 16.28 -3.79
CA PHE A 54 4.74 17.25 -4.80
C PHE A 54 3.94 16.62 -5.95
N ASN A 55 2.93 17.35 -6.42
CA ASN A 55 2.29 17.07 -7.70
C ASN A 55 3.17 17.50 -8.88
N ARG A 56 3.61 18.77 -8.90
CA ARG A 56 4.45 19.30 -9.98
C ARG A 56 5.40 20.36 -9.43
N VAL A 57 6.61 20.37 -9.96
CA VAL A 57 7.69 21.27 -9.55
C VAL A 57 8.31 21.93 -10.78
N GLU A 58 8.50 23.24 -10.76
CA GLU A 58 9.05 24.00 -11.89
C GLU A 58 10.01 25.09 -11.43
N ASN A 59 11.22 25.14 -12.00
CA ASN A 59 12.24 26.15 -11.65
C ASN A 59 12.56 26.18 -10.15
N ALA A 60 12.56 25.02 -9.51
CA ALA A 60 12.73 24.89 -8.06
C ALA A 60 14.08 24.25 -7.70
N HIS A 61 14.47 24.40 -6.43
CA HIS A 61 15.63 23.71 -5.87
C HIS A 61 15.27 22.91 -4.63
N ILE A 62 15.38 21.58 -4.71
CA ILE A 62 15.13 20.68 -3.59
C ILE A 62 16.43 19.99 -3.21
N HIS A 63 16.95 20.25 -2.02
CA HIS A 63 18.26 19.73 -1.64
C HIS A 63 18.45 19.49 -0.16
N ASP A 64 19.41 18.64 0.20
CA ASP A 64 19.85 18.41 1.58
C ASP A 64 18.71 18.11 2.55
N ILE A 65 17.82 17.21 2.13
CA ILE A 65 16.74 16.64 2.95
C ILE A 65 16.73 15.12 2.76
N ASN A 66 16.16 14.40 3.71
CA ASN A 66 15.94 12.96 3.59
C ASN A 66 14.44 12.62 3.66
N PHE A 67 14.10 11.44 3.17
CA PHE A 67 12.79 10.83 3.38
C PHE A 67 12.96 9.49 4.10
N GLY A 68 12.39 9.40 5.31
CA GLY A 68 12.52 8.26 6.20
C GLY A 68 11.23 7.47 6.30
N ASN A 69 11.31 6.14 6.32
CA ASN A 69 10.13 5.28 6.47
C ASN A 69 8.97 5.68 5.52
N VAL A 70 9.30 5.94 4.26
CA VAL A 70 8.27 6.18 3.23
C VAL A 70 7.38 4.93 3.15
N ASN A 71 6.07 5.11 3.15
CA ASN A 71 5.12 4.01 3.05
C ASN A 71 3.95 4.42 2.16
N ILE A 72 4.25 4.68 0.90
CA ILE A 72 3.25 5.05 -0.10
C ILE A 72 2.63 3.75 -0.60
N ASN A 73 1.36 3.52 -0.26
CA ASN A 73 0.61 2.36 -0.74
C ASN A 73 -0.65 2.81 -1.50
N MET A 74 -0.48 3.03 -2.81
CA MET A 74 -1.50 3.58 -3.69
C MET A 74 -1.66 2.72 -4.96
N PRO A 75 -2.04 1.42 -4.85
CA PRO A 75 -2.16 0.52 -6.01
C PRO A 75 -3.23 0.95 -7.03
N TRP A 76 -4.04 1.96 -6.69
CA TRP A 76 -5.04 2.58 -7.57
C TRP A 76 -4.48 3.80 -8.34
N ALA A 77 -3.34 4.36 -7.94
CA ALA A 77 -2.81 5.60 -8.49
C ALA A 77 -1.66 5.37 -9.47
N ASP A 78 -1.77 5.94 -10.67
CA ASP A 78 -0.64 6.04 -11.60
C ASP A 78 0.31 7.20 -11.20
N LYS A 79 1.57 7.17 -11.64
CA LYS A 79 2.59 8.21 -11.43
C LYS A 79 2.90 8.43 -9.95
N THR A 80 3.39 7.39 -9.30
CA THR A 80 3.59 7.37 -7.85
C THR A 80 5.08 7.35 -7.53
N ALA A 81 5.55 8.40 -6.86
CA ALA A 81 6.94 8.54 -6.43
C ALA A 81 7.02 9.38 -5.14
N PRO A 82 7.98 9.14 -4.23
CA PRO A 82 8.05 9.84 -2.95
C PRO A 82 8.17 11.36 -3.07
N LEU A 83 9.05 11.85 -3.94
CA LEU A 83 9.26 13.29 -4.08
C LEU A 83 8.18 13.94 -4.96
N GLY A 84 7.79 13.30 -6.07
CA GLY A 84 6.65 13.77 -6.86
C GLY A 84 6.57 13.27 -8.30
N ASP A 85 5.53 13.69 -9.01
CA ASP A 85 5.28 13.29 -10.40
C ASP A 85 6.27 13.98 -11.36
N MET A 86 6.18 15.30 -11.55
CA MET A 86 6.98 16.00 -12.58
C MET A 86 7.83 17.13 -12.02
N PHE A 87 9.10 17.16 -12.43
CA PHE A 87 10.08 18.21 -12.13
C PHE A 87 10.61 18.82 -13.41
N LYS A 88 10.37 20.12 -13.61
CA LYS A 88 10.80 20.87 -14.80
C LYS A 88 11.81 21.95 -14.44
N ASN A 89 12.89 22.09 -15.21
CA ASN A 89 13.94 23.10 -14.97
C ASN A 89 14.41 23.18 -13.51
N SER A 90 14.43 22.06 -12.80
CA SER A 90 14.63 22.02 -11.36
C SER A 90 15.92 21.28 -11.01
N THR A 91 16.42 21.52 -9.80
CA THR A 91 17.57 20.81 -9.25
C THR A 91 17.14 19.98 -8.04
N ILE A 92 17.57 18.72 -8.02
CA ILE A 92 17.34 17.75 -6.94
C ILE A 92 18.72 17.24 -6.51
N GLU A 93 19.15 17.52 -5.27
CA GLU A 93 20.48 17.07 -4.84
C GLU A 93 20.59 16.66 -3.37
N ASN A 94 21.48 15.71 -3.10
CA ASN A 94 21.81 15.28 -1.73
C ASN A 94 20.59 14.76 -0.95
N ILE A 95 19.81 13.86 -1.56
CA ILE A 95 18.59 13.29 -0.96
C ILE A 95 18.71 11.78 -0.84
N LYS A 96 18.46 11.25 0.36
CA LYS A 96 18.23 9.82 0.59
C LYS A 96 16.75 9.55 0.84
N VAL A 97 16.21 8.54 0.17
CA VAL A 97 14.87 7.99 0.43
C VAL A 97 15.00 6.58 0.94
N THR A 98 14.30 6.27 2.04
CA THR A 98 14.14 4.90 2.56
C THR A 98 12.67 4.55 2.69
N GLY A 99 12.26 3.36 2.22
CA GLY A 99 10.90 2.86 2.43
C GLY A 99 10.25 2.13 1.25
N ASN A 100 8.92 2.03 1.28
CA ASN A 100 8.10 1.27 0.35
C ASN A 100 7.22 2.18 -0.51
N VAL A 101 7.19 1.90 -1.81
CA VAL A 101 6.37 2.61 -2.79
C VAL A 101 5.58 1.62 -3.64
N VAL A 102 4.26 1.56 -3.44
CA VAL A 102 3.33 0.78 -4.25
C VAL A 102 2.44 1.73 -5.04
N GLY A 103 2.41 1.57 -6.35
CA GLY A 103 1.55 2.31 -7.25
C GLY A 103 0.93 1.42 -8.33
N ASN A 104 0.02 1.97 -9.11
CA ASN A 104 -0.57 1.27 -10.24
C ASN A 104 0.43 1.23 -11.42
N ASN A 105 0.50 2.27 -12.25
CA ASN A 105 1.45 2.37 -13.37
C ASN A 105 2.37 3.59 -13.19
N ASP A 106 3.58 3.56 -13.73
CA ASP A 106 4.58 4.62 -13.55
C ASP A 106 4.92 4.83 -12.07
N VAL A 107 5.72 3.92 -11.53
CA VAL A 107 6.11 3.91 -10.11
C VAL A 107 7.61 4.00 -9.99
N THR A 108 8.10 4.92 -9.15
CA THR A 108 9.55 5.14 -8.98
C THR A 108 9.93 5.44 -7.52
N GLY A 109 11.21 5.28 -7.20
CA GLY A 109 11.76 5.55 -5.87
C GLY A 109 12.04 7.03 -5.57
N MET A 110 12.00 7.92 -6.58
CA MET A 110 12.26 9.35 -6.35
C MET A 110 11.25 10.26 -7.06
N VAL A 111 11.31 10.38 -8.39
CA VAL A 111 10.38 11.19 -9.20
C VAL A 111 9.90 10.42 -10.41
N ASN A 112 8.71 10.69 -10.95
CA ASN A 112 8.29 10.03 -12.19
C ASN A 112 9.03 10.65 -13.39
N LYS A 113 8.91 11.96 -13.60
CA LYS A 113 9.47 12.66 -14.75
C LYS A 113 10.41 13.80 -14.37
N LEU A 114 11.61 13.78 -14.97
CA LEU A 114 12.51 14.93 -15.06
C LEU A 114 12.37 15.55 -16.47
N ASP A 115 12.17 16.87 -16.52
CA ASP A 115 12.07 17.67 -17.74
C ASP A 115 13.10 18.81 -17.67
N GLU A 116 14.16 18.72 -18.47
CA GLU A 116 15.29 19.67 -18.48
C GLU A 116 15.89 19.97 -17.09
N SER A 117 15.87 18.97 -16.20
CA SER A 117 16.23 19.09 -14.78
C SER A 117 17.54 18.37 -14.46
N ASN A 118 18.10 18.63 -13.27
CA ASN A 118 19.30 17.96 -12.79
C ASN A 118 19.01 17.21 -11.49
N MET A 119 19.44 15.95 -11.42
CA MET A 119 19.41 15.13 -10.21
C MET A 119 20.82 14.65 -9.91
N ARG A 120 21.33 14.90 -8.70
CA ARG A 120 22.70 14.53 -8.33
C ARG A 120 22.81 14.03 -6.91
N ASN A 121 23.61 12.99 -6.68
CA ASN A 121 23.87 12.46 -5.34
C ASN A 121 22.55 12.13 -4.62
N VAL A 122 21.79 11.22 -5.23
CA VAL A 122 20.47 10.80 -4.78
C VAL A 122 20.46 9.30 -4.57
N ALA A 123 19.89 8.84 -3.46
CA ALA A 123 19.77 7.43 -3.13
C ALA A 123 18.33 7.01 -2.84
N PHE A 124 17.92 5.84 -3.34
CA PHE A 124 16.72 5.13 -2.91
C PHE A 124 17.08 3.75 -2.36
N ILE A 125 16.58 3.43 -1.16
CA ILE A 125 16.76 2.13 -0.52
C ILE A 125 15.40 1.61 -0.02
N GLY A 126 14.94 0.46 -0.50
CA GLY A 126 13.67 -0.13 -0.03
C GLY A 126 12.92 -0.95 -1.06
N LYS A 127 11.58 -0.79 -1.16
CA LYS A 127 10.74 -1.59 -2.05
C LYS A 127 9.96 -0.74 -3.04
N ILE A 128 9.87 -1.19 -4.29
CA ILE A 128 9.04 -0.58 -5.34
C ILE A 128 8.13 -1.64 -5.95
N GLU A 129 6.83 -1.37 -5.97
CA GLU A 129 5.83 -2.22 -6.63
C GLU A 129 5.01 -1.43 -7.64
N SER A 130 5.11 -1.81 -8.92
CA SER A 130 4.21 -1.35 -9.98
C SER A 130 3.19 -2.45 -10.31
N ALA A 131 2.00 -2.36 -9.71
CA ALA A 131 0.97 -3.39 -9.77
C ALA A 131 0.21 -3.42 -11.12
N GLY A 132 0.21 -2.30 -11.84
CA GLY A 132 -0.58 -2.06 -13.04
C GLY A 132 -0.09 -2.77 -14.30
N ASN A 133 -0.98 -2.90 -15.27
CA ASN A 133 -0.77 -3.66 -16.50
C ASN A 133 -0.65 -2.80 -17.78
N LYS A 134 -0.52 -1.47 -17.69
CA LYS A 134 -0.60 -0.57 -18.86
C LYS A 134 0.62 -0.54 -19.77
N GLY A 135 1.73 -1.19 -19.42
CA GLY A 135 2.93 -1.10 -20.26
C GLY A 135 3.75 0.19 -20.09
N TRP A 136 3.46 0.98 -19.08
CA TRP A 136 4.09 2.30 -18.89
C TRP A 136 5.51 2.18 -18.35
N TRP A 137 6.29 3.24 -18.54
CA TRP A 137 7.64 3.36 -18.00
C TRP A 137 7.62 3.41 -16.47
N SER A 138 8.60 2.78 -15.84
CA SER A 138 8.84 2.84 -14.39
C SER A 138 10.33 2.65 -14.12
N GLY A 139 10.83 3.09 -12.98
CA GLY A 139 12.26 3.03 -12.73
C GLY A 139 12.64 3.11 -11.26
N GLY A 140 13.86 2.67 -10.92
CA GLY A 140 14.34 2.74 -9.54
C GLY A 140 14.33 4.16 -8.97
N LEU A 141 14.65 5.16 -9.80
CA LEU A 141 14.60 6.59 -9.43
C LEU A 141 13.65 7.39 -10.31
N VAL A 142 13.68 7.17 -11.63
CA VAL A 142 13.01 8.01 -12.63
C VAL A 142 12.36 7.14 -13.72
N SER A 143 11.15 7.47 -14.16
CA SER A 143 10.54 6.79 -15.30
C SER A 143 10.98 7.43 -16.61
N GLU A 144 10.88 8.75 -16.74
CA GLU A 144 11.36 9.50 -17.90
C GLU A 144 12.32 10.63 -17.49
N SER A 145 13.56 10.56 -17.99
CA SER A 145 14.54 11.65 -17.93
C SER A 145 14.59 12.34 -19.29
N TRP A 146 13.71 13.31 -19.51
CA TRP A 146 13.66 14.11 -20.74
C TRP A 146 14.63 15.29 -20.64
N ARG A 147 15.64 15.29 -21.50
CA ARG A 147 16.70 16.33 -21.58
C ARG A 147 17.31 16.68 -20.22
N SER A 148 17.25 15.74 -19.30
CA SER A 148 17.64 15.90 -17.90
C SER A 148 18.93 15.14 -17.63
N ASN A 149 19.65 15.53 -16.58
CA ASN A 149 20.90 14.92 -16.21
C ASN A 149 20.76 14.26 -14.84
N VAL A 150 21.07 12.97 -14.77
CA VAL A 150 21.13 12.21 -13.53
C VAL A 150 22.57 11.73 -13.34
N ASP A 151 23.18 12.08 -12.22
CA ASP A 151 24.58 11.78 -11.94
C ASP A 151 24.80 11.35 -10.49
N SER A 152 25.71 10.39 -10.27
CA SER A 152 26.11 9.98 -8.92
C SER A 152 24.91 9.47 -8.09
N SER A 153 24.08 8.59 -8.66
CA SER A 153 22.86 8.10 -8.01
C SER A 153 22.95 6.63 -7.58
N TYR A 154 22.16 6.25 -6.56
CA TYR A 154 22.18 4.92 -5.97
C TYR A 154 20.78 4.33 -5.81
N VAL A 155 20.61 3.08 -6.18
CA VAL A 155 19.40 2.29 -5.90
C VAL A 155 19.80 0.96 -5.26
N GLU A 156 19.16 0.63 -4.15
CA GLU A 156 19.20 -0.70 -3.56
C GLU A 156 17.78 -1.12 -3.18
N ALA A 157 17.15 -1.97 -4.00
CA ALA A 157 15.73 -2.21 -3.85
C ALA A 157 15.25 -3.64 -4.20
N GLU A 158 14.19 -4.07 -3.52
CA GLU A 158 13.31 -5.16 -3.95
C GLU A 158 12.22 -4.56 -4.86
N ILE A 159 12.29 -4.86 -6.15
CA ILE A 159 11.37 -4.32 -7.16
C ILE A 159 10.49 -5.43 -7.71
N LYS A 160 9.17 -5.20 -7.69
CA LYS A 160 8.16 -6.03 -8.35
C LYS A 160 7.41 -5.18 -9.37
N ALA A 161 7.30 -5.66 -10.60
CA ALA A 161 6.44 -4.99 -11.58
C ALA A 161 5.63 -6.00 -12.39
N ASN A 162 4.38 -5.62 -12.68
CA ASN A 162 3.48 -6.45 -13.45
C ASN A 162 3.79 -6.36 -14.95
N ASN A 163 3.33 -5.30 -15.63
CA ASN A 163 3.57 -5.10 -17.07
C ASN A 163 4.39 -3.84 -17.39
N ALA A 164 5.19 -3.32 -16.47
CA ALA A 164 5.95 -2.09 -16.69
C ALA A 164 7.13 -2.29 -17.65
N LYS A 165 7.47 -1.23 -18.39
CA LYS A 165 8.76 -1.06 -19.07
C LYS A 165 9.74 -0.48 -18.06
N PHE A 166 10.42 -1.34 -17.31
CA PHE A 166 11.15 -0.97 -16.11
C PHE A 166 12.66 -0.80 -16.37
N GLY A 167 13.26 0.25 -15.83
CA GLY A 167 14.71 0.39 -15.75
C GLY A 167 15.20 0.41 -14.30
N GLY A 168 16.18 -0.42 -13.94
CA GLY A 168 16.66 -0.50 -12.56
C GLY A 168 17.08 0.84 -11.95
N LEU A 169 17.58 1.78 -12.74
CA LEU A 169 17.74 3.20 -12.36
C LEU A 169 16.68 4.10 -13.01
N ILE A 170 16.68 4.13 -14.34
CA ILE A 170 15.82 5.01 -15.14
C ILE A 170 15.17 4.19 -16.24
N ALA A 171 13.85 4.31 -16.44
CA ALA A 171 13.24 3.64 -17.58
C ALA A 171 13.74 4.22 -18.90
N LYS A 172 13.47 5.50 -19.15
CA LYS A 172 13.82 6.18 -20.41
C LYS A 172 14.76 7.36 -20.20
N VAL A 173 15.93 7.31 -20.83
CA VAL A 173 16.87 8.45 -20.90
C VAL A 173 16.77 9.10 -22.28
N ASN A 174 16.36 10.36 -22.35
CA ASN A 174 16.07 11.02 -23.62
C ASN A 174 16.81 12.35 -23.75
N HIS A 175 17.50 12.55 -24.86
CA HIS A 175 18.21 13.79 -25.21
C HIS A 175 17.35 14.75 -26.05
N GLY A 176 16.25 14.28 -26.64
CA GLY A 176 15.32 15.11 -27.41
C GLY A 176 15.87 15.63 -28.74
N GLY A 177 16.87 14.96 -29.31
CA GLY A 177 17.25 15.16 -30.72
C GLY A 177 17.98 16.46 -31.10
N ASN A 178 18.44 17.28 -30.14
CA ASN A 178 19.24 18.47 -30.45
C ASN A 178 20.73 18.10 -30.70
N PRO A 179 21.27 18.21 -31.91
CA PRO A 179 22.64 17.77 -32.17
C PRO A 179 23.71 18.63 -31.46
N ASN A 180 23.37 19.84 -31.00
CA ASN A 180 24.35 20.79 -30.46
C ASN A 180 24.75 20.53 -29.00
N ASP A 181 23.97 19.75 -28.25
CA ASP A 181 24.17 19.52 -26.81
C ASP A 181 24.25 18.05 -26.41
N VAL A 182 24.57 17.18 -27.39
CA VAL A 182 24.87 15.76 -27.14
C VAL A 182 25.97 15.64 -26.08
N LYS A 183 25.78 14.71 -25.13
CA LYS A 183 26.61 14.55 -23.91
C LYS A 183 26.50 15.67 -22.88
N GLN A 184 25.76 16.74 -23.14
CA GLN A 184 25.50 17.82 -22.18
C GLN A 184 24.11 17.70 -21.55
N LYS A 185 23.13 17.18 -22.30
CA LYS A 185 21.76 16.89 -21.84
C LYS A 185 21.42 15.41 -21.96
N GLY A 186 20.33 14.96 -21.33
CA GLY A 186 19.82 13.60 -21.44
C GLY A 186 20.81 12.55 -20.96
N ARG A 187 21.36 12.72 -19.75
CA ARG A 187 22.47 11.92 -19.21
C ARG A 187 22.05 11.04 -18.04
N LEU A 188 22.65 9.86 -17.96
CA LEU A 188 22.72 9.02 -16.77
C LEU A 188 24.17 8.57 -16.54
N THR A 189 24.81 9.11 -15.51
CA THR A 189 26.23 8.81 -15.25
C THR A 189 26.55 8.44 -13.81
N LYS A 190 27.65 7.68 -13.62
CA LYS A 190 28.28 7.41 -12.31
C LYS A 190 27.33 6.84 -11.27
N SER A 191 26.40 5.98 -11.68
CA SER A 191 25.33 5.50 -10.81
C SER A 191 25.40 4.00 -10.57
N VAL A 192 24.77 3.56 -9.48
CA VAL A 192 24.81 2.19 -8.98
C VAL A 192 23.40 1.67 -8.75
N VAL A 193 23.14 0.44 -9.16
CA VAL A 193 21.87 -0.24 -8.91
C VAL A 193 22.11 -1.65 -8.37
N LYS A 194 21.42 -2.00 -7.28
CA LYS A 194 21.52 -3.28 -6.58
C LYS A 194 20.14 -3.78 -6.14
N GLY A 195 20.05 -5.06 -5.82
CA GLY A 195 18.84 -5.70 -5.31
C GLY A 195 18.22 -6.65 -6.32
N THR A 196 16.89 -6.73 -6.34
CA THR A 196 16.14 -7.66 -7.21
C THR A 196 15.09 -6.94 -8.04
N LEU A 197 14.94 -7.32 -9.30
CA LEU A 197 13.87 -6.88 -10.19
C LEU A 197 13.09 -8.09 -10.67
N THR A 198 11.88 -8.30 -10.15
CA THR A 198 11.01 -9.42 -10.53
C THR A 198 9.85 -8.92 -11.37
N LEU A 199 9.76 -9.44 -12.59
CA LEU A 199 8.76 -9.02 -13.58
C LEU A 199 7.74 -10.13 -13.81
N LYS A 200 6.45 -9.81 -13.68
CA LYS A 200 5.39 -10.77 -14.02
C LYS A 200 5.32 -11.00 -15.53
N THR A 201 5.38 -9.93 -16.32
CA THR A 201 5.50 -10.01 -17.78
C THR A 201 6.81 -9.39 -18.24
N ASN A 202 7.45 -10.02 -19.24
CA ASN A 202 8.63 -9.45 -19.87
C ASN A 202 8.21 -8.40 -20.90
N ASN A 203 8.18 -7.13 -20.48
CA ASN A 203 7.81 -5.99 -21.33
C ASN A 203 9.01 -5.04 -21.53
N GLN A 204 10.11 -5.56 -22.08
CA GLN A 204 11.30 -4.78 -22.44
C GLN A 204 12.00 -4.13 -21.22
N SER A 205 12.02 -4.78 -20.07
CA SER A 205 12.62 -4.22 -18.85
C SER A 205 14.09 -4.60 -18.70
N GLY A 206 14.89 -3.71 -18.15
CA GLY A 206 16.34 -3.88 -17.97
C GLY A 206 16.83 -3.54 -16.56
N GLY A 207 17.83 -4.28 -16.09
CA GLY A 207 18.42 -4.08 -14.76
C GLY A 207 19.13 -2.73 -14.56
N LEU A 208 19.43 -1.98 -15.63
CA LEU A 208 19.92 -0.59 -15.55
C LEU A 208 18.91 0.40 -16.14
N ILE A 209 18.53 0.20 -17.41
CA ILE A 209 17.55 1.03 -18.13
C ILE A 209 16.60 0.20 -18.98
N HIS A 210 15.42 0.74 -19.26
CA HIS A 210 14.58 0.21 -20.34
C HIS A 210 15.10 0.68 -21.70
N GLU A 211 15.26 1.98 -21.93
CA GLU A 211 15.61 2.56 -23.23
C GLU A 211 16.36 3.90 -23.11
N ASN A 212 17.19 4.25 -24.10
CA ASN A 212 17.88 5.55 -24.18
C ASN A 212 17.56 6.35 -25.45
N TYR A 213 16.35 6.19 -25.98
CA TYR A 213 15.85 6.90 -27.14
C TYR A 213 15.26 8.26 -26.71
N ASP A 214 15.55 9.37 -27.38
CA ASP A 214 16.48 9.54 -28.51
C ASP A 214 17.82 10.01 -27.95
N TRP A 215 18.94 9.47 -28.43
CA TRP A 215 20.31 9.94 -28.10
C TRP A 215 20.67 10.10 -26.61
N GLY A 216 20.01 9.38 -25.71
CA GLY A 216 20.32 9.42 -24.28
C GLY A 216 21.74 8.91 -23.98
N TRP A 217 22.53 9.71 -23.26
CA TRP A 217 23.92 9.39 -22.91
C TRP A 217 24.00 8.67 -21.56
N VAL A 218 24.23 7.36 -21.60
CA VAL A 218 24.28 6.49 -20.42
C VAL A 218 25.69 5.95 -20.26
N GLU A 219 26.41 6.44 -19.24
CA GLU A 219 27.84 6.18 -19.14
C GLU A 219 28.36 5.96 -17.72
N ASN A 220 29.32 5.04 -17.56
CA ASN A 220 30.00 4.76 -16.29
C ASN A 220 29.02 4.39 -15.17
N ASN A 221 28.13 3.42 -15.40
CA ASN A 221 27.22 2.91 -14.37
C ASN A 221 27.55 1.46 -14.00
N VAL A 222 27.24 1.06 -12.77
CA VAL A 222 27.48 -0.30 -12.26
C VAL A 222 26.14 -0.92 -11.86
N SER A 223 25.83 -2.10 -12.41
CA SER A 223 24.67 -2.89 -12.01
C SER A 223 25.09 -4.16 -11.26
N MET A 224 24.47 -4.36 -10.12
CA MET A 224 24.46 -5.58 -9.30
C MET A 224 23.03 -6.12 -9.17
N MET A 225 22.14 -5.73 -10.09
CA MET A 225 20.72 -6.08 -10.04
C MET A 225 20.49 -7.53 -10.49
N LYS A 226 19.71 -8.27 -9.70
CA LYS A 226 19.24 -9.61 -10.05
C LYS A 226 17.87 -9.51 -10.72
N VAL A 227 17.85 -9.64 -12.05
CA VAL A 227 16.63 -9.52 -12.86
C VAL A 227 16.03 -10.90 -13.12
N THR A 228 14.76 -11.06 -12.80
CA THR A 228 13.94 -12.23 -13.13
C THR A 228 12.94 -11.83 -14.20
N ASN A 229 12.92 -12.56 -15.32
CA ASN A 229 12.01 -12.34 -16.46
C ASN A 229 12.20 -10.98 -17.17
N GLY A 230 13.45 -10.53 -17.30
CA GLY A 230 13.85 -9.32 -18.01
C GLY A 230 15.34 -9.31 -18.34
N GLU A 231 15.82 -8.25 -18.99
CA GLU A 231 17.21 -8.12 -19.42
C GLU A 231 18.11 -7.65 -18.26
N MET A 232 19.35 -8.16 -18.23
CA MET A 232 20.31 -7.87 -17.17
C MET A 232 20.67 -6.38 -17.07
N MET A 233 20.71 -5.67 -18.21
CA MET A 233 21.17 -4.28 -18.28
C MET A 233 20.23 -3.40 -19.08
N TYR A 234 20.13 -3.63 -20.39
CA TYR A 234 19.37 -2.80 -21.34
C TYR A 234 18.09 -3.54 -21.76
N GLY A 235 16.94 -2.96 -21.47
CA GLY A 235 15.64 -3.65 -21.60
C GLY A 235 15.00 -3.67 -22.98
N SER A 236 15.24 -2.67 -23.83
CA SER A 236 14.53 -2.53 -25.11
C SER A 236 15.28 -3.16 -26.30
N GLY A 237 14.53 -3.91 -27.12
CA GLY A 237 15.04 -4.47 -28.38
C GLY A 237 15.33 -3.44 -29.46
N SER A 238 14.94 -2.18 -29.26
CA SER A 238 15.32 -1.08 -30.15
C SER A 238 16.84 -0.88 -30.24
N VAL A 239 17.58 -1.38 -29.24
CA VAL A 239 19.05 -1.42 -29.23
C VAL A 239 19.65 -2.15 -30.44
N ASP A 240 18.94 -3.11 -31.03
CA ASP A 240 19.38 -3.90 -32.18
C ASP A 240 18.86 -3.35 -33.53
N SER A 241 18.10 -2.26 -33.53
CA SER A 241 17.48 -1.68 -34.74
C SER A 241 18.48 -1.22 -35.81
N GLY A 242 19.72 -0.94 -35.41
CA GLY A 242 20.74 -0.35 -36.28
C GLY A 242 20.55 1.14 -36.55
N ASP A 243 19.50 1.74 -36.01
CA ASP A 243 19.19 3.16 -36.15
C ASP A 243 20.08 4.02 -35.23
N PRO A 244 20.78 5.04 -35.75
CA PRO A 244 21.62 5.93 -34.95
C PRO A 244 20.87 6.73 -33.87
N TYR A 245 19.53 6.83 -33.92
CA TYR A 245 18.72 7.43 -32.87
C TYR A 245 18.60 6.55 -31.61
N PHE A 246 18.73 5.24 -31.78
CA PHE A 246 18.68 4.23 -30.70
C PHE A 246 20.11 3.83 -30.32
N GLY A 247 20.74 4.70 -29.55
CA GLY A 247 22.19 4.67 -29.43
C GLY A 247 22.70 3.75 -28.35
N PHE A 248 22.91 2.47 -28.67
CA PHE A 248 23.94 1.70 -27.93
C PHE A 248 25.32 2.38 -28.03
N ASP A 249 25.53 3.18 -29.08
CA ASP A 249 26.69 4.07 -29.22
C ASP A 249 26.75 5.21 -28.18
N TYR A 250 25.67 5.42 -27.45
CA TYR A 250 25.59 6.33 -26.29
C TYR A 250 25.47 5.58 -24.96
N PHE A 251 25.63 4.24 -24.98
CA PHE A 251 25.65 3.38 -23.82
C PHE A 251 27.09 2.88 -23.55
N LYS A 252 27.90 3.69 -22.87
CA LYS A 252 29.36 3.50 -22.79
C LYS A 252 29.84 3.17 -21.38
N ASN A 253 30.82 2.28 -21.24
CA ASN A 253 31.46 1.95 -19.97
C ASN A 253 30.51 1.54 -18.82
N ASN A 254 29.28 1.13 -19.15
CA ASN A 254 28.36 0.52 -18.18
C ASN A 254 28.78 -0.93 -17.98
N VAL A 255 28.79 -1.39 -16.74
CA VAL A 255 29.24 -2.74 -16.38
C VAL A 255 28.24 -3.40 -15.45
N TYR A 256 28.16 -4.72 -15.53
CA TYR A 256 27.51 -5.54 -14.50
C TYR A 256 28.58 -6.24 -13.67
N VAL A 257 28.23 -6.66 -12.46
CA VAL A 257 29.15 -7.41 -11.59
C VAL A 257 28.93 -8.90 -11.77
N ASN A 258 30.01 -9.61 -12.13
CA ASN A 258 30.00 -11.06 -12.32
C ASN A 258 29.53 -11.77 -11.04
N ASP A 259 28.77 -12.85 -11.20
CA ASP A 259 28.22 -13.69 -10.11
C ASP A 259 27.26 -12.97 -9.14
N VAL A 260 27.00 -11.68 -9.33
CA VAL A 260 26.06 -10.88 -8.52
C VAL A 260 24.85 -10.47 -9.34
N ALA A 261 25.07 -9.84 -10.51
CA ALA A 261 24.01 -9.45 -11.42
C ALA A 261 23.50 -10.65 -12.22
N SER A 262 22.20 -10.67 -12.50
CA SER A 262 21.57 -11.74 -13.30
C SER A 262 20.46 -11.18 -14.18
N GLY A 263 20.11 -11.91 -15.24
CA GLY A 263 19.05 -11.53 -16.17
C GLY A 263 19.33 -12.07 -17.56
N ASN A 264 18.39 -11.85 -18.47
CA ASN A 264 18.55 -12.22 -19.88
C ASN A 264 19.61 -11.33 -20.55
N VAL A 265 20.23 -11.86 -21.60
CA VAL A 265 21.10 -11.11 -22.52
C VAL A 265 20.68 -11.44 -23.95
N SER A 266 19.48 -11.00 -24.30
CA SER A 266 18.81 -11.43 -25.52
C SER A 266 19.27 -10.64 -26.75
N TYR A 267 19.61 -9.36 -26.58
CA TYR A 267 19.95 -8.46 -27.67
C TYR A 267 21.43 -8.53 -28.07
N ASN A 268 21.70 -8.50 -29.38
CA ASN A 268 23.03 -8.66 -29.95
C ASN A 268 23.99 -7.55 -29.54
N ARG A 269 23.52 -6.29 -29.51
CA ARG A 269 24.34 -5.18 -29.01
C ARG A 269 24.59 -5.28 -27.50
N SER A 270 23.60 -5.69 -26.71
CA SER A 270 23.76 -5.85 -25.25
C SER A 270 24.83 -6.88 -24.85
N LYS A 271 25.12 -7.89 -25.69
CA LYS A 271 26.22 -8.85 -25.47
C LYS A 271 27.62 -8.21 -25.42
N GLN A 272 27.76 -6.97 -25.89
CA GLN A 272 29.02 -6.22 -25.85
C GLN A 272 29.30 -5.62 -24.45
N ILE A 273 28.29 -5.52 -23.59
CA ILE A 273 28.44 -5.02 -22.22
C ILE A 273 29.35 -5.97 -21.45
N LYS A 274 30.38 -5.42 -20.78
CA LYS A 274 31.37 -6.21 -20.07
C LYS A 274 31.01 -6.36 -18.60
N GLY A 275 31.10 -7.59 -18.12
CA GLY A 275 31.10 -7.88 -16.70
C GLY A 275 32.46 -7.55 -16.07
N VAL A 276 32.45 -7.15 -14.81
CA VAL A 276 33.64 -6.92 -13.99
C VAL A 276 33.56 -7.74 -12.72
N ASP A 277 34.70 -8.02 -12.09
CA ASP A 277 34.71 -8.59 -10.74
C ASP A 277 34.29 -7.56 -9.68
N GLN A 278 34.06 -8.04 -8.46
CA GLN A 278 33.63 -7.22 -7.34
C GLN A 278 34.65 -6.11 -7.01
N ALA A 279 35.95 -6.37 -7.10
CA ALA A 279 37.00 -5.41 -6.71
C ALA A 279 37.06 -4.22 -7.68
N GLU A 280 36.98 -4.47 -8.99
CA GLU A 280 36.90 -3.41 -10.01
C GLU A 280 35.56 -2.66 -9.91
N ALA A 281 34.46 -3.35 -9.60
CA ALA A 281 33.18 -2.69 -9.35
C ALA A 281 33.28 -1.73 -8.16
N ASP A 282 33.83 -2.17 -7.03
CA ASP A 282 33.98 -1.34 -5.82
C ASP A 282 34.89 -0.12 -6.06
N LYS A 283 35.98 -0.30 -6.82
CA LYS A 283 36.85 0.81 -7.24
C LYS A 283 36.10 1.84 -8.07
N ARG A 284 35.26 1.42 -9.02
CA ARG A 284 34.41 2.33 -9.81
C ARG A 284 33.40 3.04 -8.93
N ILE A 285 32.69 2.30 -8.08
CA ILE A 285 31.68 2.85 -7.16
C ILE A 285 32.31 3.91 -6.25
N ALA A 286 33.49 3.65 -5.69
CA ALA A 286 34.22 4.62 -4.89
C ALA A 286 34.54 5.91 -5.67
N SER A 287 34.86 5.82 -6.97
CA SER A 287 35.13 6.98 -7.83
C SER A 287 33.90 7.81 -8.19
N PHE A 288 32.69 7.27 -7.98
CA PHE A 288 31.44 7.96 -8.31
C PHE A 288 31.07 9.04 -7.28
N ASN A 289 31.71 9.05 -6.11
CA ASN A 289 31.47 10.04 -5.05
C ASN A 289 29.99 10.12 -4.62
N ILE A 290 29.30 8.98 -4.64
CA ILE A 290 27.97 8.87 -4.05
C ILE A 290 28.12 8.89 -2.53
N THR A 291 27.43 9.83 -1.90
CA THR A 291 27.38 9.96 -0.43
C THR A 291 25.98 9.79 0.12
N ALA A 292 24.95 10.00 -0.72
CA ALA A 292 23.56 9.93 -0.28
C ALA A 292 23.12 8.55 0.23
N ASP A 293 23.71 7.46 -0.26
CA ASP A 293 23.46 6.10 0.25
C ASP A 293 23.87 5.96 1.73
N LYS A 294 24.89 6.70 2.16
CA LYS A 294 25.48 6.65 3.50
C LYS A 294 24.85 7.61 4.49
N TYR A 295 23.90 8.45 4.07
CA TYR A 295 23.23 9.36 5.00
C TYR A 295 22.47 8.57 6.07
N GLU A 296 22.74 8.89 7.33
CA GLU A 296 22.02 8.32 8.46
C GLU A 296 20.61 8.92 8.52
N ILE A 297 19.61 8.05 8.65
CA ILE A 297 18.24 8.43 8.94
C ILE A 297 17.91 7.84 10.30
N THR A 298 17.84 8.69 11.31
CA THR A 298 17.44 8.26 12.65
C THR A 298 15.92 8.06 12.66
N PRO A 299 15.39 6.92 13.14
CA PRO A 299 13.94 6.75 13.27
C PRO A 299 13.32 7.89 14.08
N TYR A 300 12.18 8.40 13.62
CA TYR A 300 11.50 9.49 14.31
C TYR A 300 11.08 9.04 15.73
N LEU A 301 10.97 9.97 16.68
CA LEU A 301 10.68 9.62 18.08
C LEU A 301 9.42 8.76 18.22
N THR A 302 8.35 9.08 17.49
CA THR A 302 7.12 8.25 17.51
C THR A 302 7.36 6.86 16.93
N ASP A 303 8.19 6.71 15.90
CA ASP A 303 8.47 5.40 15.29
C ASP A 303 9.34 4.56 16.23
N LYS A 304 10.26 5.20 16.96
CA LYS A 304 11.04 4.58 18.04
C LYS A 304 10.17 4.16 19.23
N LEU A 305 9.27 5.04 19.67
CA LEU A 305 8.33 4.75 20.77
C LEU A 305 7.30 3.67 20.37
N ASN A 306 6.89 3.66 19.11
CA ASN A 306 6.00 2.64 18.52
C ASN A 306 6.77 1.38 18.07
N HIS A 307 8.08 1.31 18.29
CA HIS A 307 8.95 0.19 17.93
C HIS A 307 8.73 -0.31 16.48
N VAL A 308 8.70 0.62 15.52
CA VAL A 308 8.74 0.30 14.08
C VAL A 308 10.16 -0.19 13.73
N ALA A 309 10.54 -1.36 14.22
CA ALA A 309 11.49 -2.18 13.47
C ALA A 309 10.85 -2.45 12.10
N TYR A 310 11.65 -2.55 11.03
CA TYR A 310 11.15 -3.18 9.82
C TYR A 310 10.48 -4.48 10.24
N LYS A 311 9.26 -4.75 9.74
CA LYS A 311 8.52 -5.97 10.11
C LYS A 311 9.48 -7.16 10.07
N GLU A 312 10.37 -7.18 9.07
CA GLU A 312 11.48 -8.11 8.76
C GLU A 312 12.49 -8.40 9.88
N ASP A 313 12.67 -7.52 10.85
CA ASP A 313 13.65 -7.68 11.95
C ASP A 313 12.99 -7.90 13.32
N MET A 314 11.65 -7.93 13.37
CA MET A 314 10.87 -7.87 14.62
C MET A 314 11.28 -8.92 15.66
N TYR A 315 11.63 -10.14 15.23
CA TYR A 315 11.94 -11.28 16.10
C TYR A 315 13.42 -11.62 16.19
N LYS A 316 14.28 -11.07 15.32
CA LYS A 316 15.69 -11.49 15.17
C LYS A 316 16.52 -11.36 16.44
N THR A 317 16.13 -10.48 17.35
CA THR A 317 16.80 -10.25 18.64
C THR A 317 16.13 -10.98 19.81
N THR A 318 15.07 -11.76 19.55
CA THR A 318 14.33 -12.50 20.57
C THR A 318 15.04 -13.82 20.87
N GLN A 319 15.03 -14.24 22.13
CA GLN A 319 15.60 -15.53 22.53
C GLN A 319 14.95 -16.69 21.75
N ASP A 320 15.75 -17.72 21.43
CA ASP A 320 15.35 -18.91 20.67
C ASP A 320 14.88 -18.67 19.23
N TYR A 321 15.20 -17.50 18.68
CA TYR A 321 14.97 -17.19 17.27
C TYR A 321 15.68 -18.19 16.33
N ASN A 322 14.93 -18.69 15.34
CA ASN A 322 15.42 -19.51 14.25
C ASN A 322 15.05 -18.86 12.91
N ALA A 323 16.07 -18.56 12.09
CA ALA A 323 15.90 -17.93 10.79
C ALA A 323 15.00 -18.73 9.83
N GLU A 324 14.99 -20.06 9.92
CA GLU A 324 14.14 -20.93 9.10
C GLU A 324 12.65 -20.86 9.50
N ARG A 325 12.35 -20.30 10.68
CA ARG A 325 11.00 -20.18 11.26
C ARG A 325 10.47 -18.76 11.24
N GLU A 326 11.18 -17.81 10.62
CA GLU A 326 10.82 -16.39 10.55
C GLU A 326 9.37 -16.16 10.10
N LEU A 327 8.94 -16.85 9.04
CA LEU A 327 7.57 -16.73 8.53
C LEU A 327 6.54 -17.28 9.52
N ALA A 328 6.86 -18.36 10.23
CA ALA A 328 5.97 -18.92 11.24
C ALA A 328 5.74 -17.95 12.39
N TYR A 329 6.75 -17.19 12.84
CA TYR A 329 6.56 -16.17 13.88
C TYR A 329 5.54 -15.11 13.44
N ARG A 330 5.67 -14.60 12.21
CA ARG A 330 4.75 -13.62 11.63
C ARG A 330 3.34 -14.15 11.47
N ASN A 331 3.23 -15.42 11.11
CA ASN A 331 1.93 -16.06 10.94
C ASN A 331 1.28 -16.31 12.29
N VAL A 332 2.01 -16.84 13.28
CA VAL A 332 1.52 -17.05 14.65
C VAL A 332 1.10 -15.75 15.31
N GLU A 333 1.79 -14.64 15.07
CA GLU A 333 1.36 -13.29 15.51
C GLU A 333 -0.07 -12.97 15.05
N LYS A 334 -0.47 -13.39 13.85
CA LYS A 334 -1.85 -13.21 13.35
C LYS A 334 -2.88 -14.06 14.10
N LEU A 335 -2.47 -15.22 14.63
CA LEU A 335 -3.31 -16.04 15.51
C LEU A 335 -3.37 -15.48 16.93
N GLN A 336 -2.37 -14.71 17.36
CA GLN A 336 -2.11 -14.36 18.76
C GLN A 336 -1.76 -12.87 18.92
N PRO A 337 -2.68 -11.94 18.57
CA PRO A 337 -2.37 -10.51 18.42
C PRO A 337 -1.96 -9.77 19.71
N PHE A 338 -2.18 -10.38 20.88
CA PHE A 338 -1.92 -9.76 22.19
C PHE A 338 -0.76 -10.42 22.98
N TYR A 339 -0.07 -11.39 22.39
CA TYR A 339 1.04 -12.09 23.06
C TYR A 339 2.37 -11.39 22.81
N ASN A 340 3.31 -11.55 23.74
CA ASN A 340 4.65 -10.99 23.61
C ASN A 340 5.50 -11.77 22.60
N LYS A 341 6.62 -11.18 22.18
CA LYS A 341 7.47 -11.73 21.12
C LYS A 341 8.09 -13.07 21.50
N GLU A 342 8.50 -13.22 22.75
CA GLU A 342 9.08 -14.45 23.29
C GLU A 342 8.11 -15.62 23.17
N TRP A 343 6.82 -15.38 23.46
CA TRP A 343 5.77 -16.35 23.26
C TRP A 343 5.54 -16.68 21.79
N ILE A 344 5.47 -15.66 20.92
CA ILE A 344 5.31 -15.87 19.48
C ILE A 344 6.47 -16.71 18.91
N VAL A 345 7.72 -16.45 19.33
CA VAL A 345 8.88 -17.26 18.92
C VAL A 345 8.78 -18.69 19.47
N ASN A 346 8.40 -18.87 20.74
CA ASN A 346 8.19 -20.19 21.32
C ASN A 346 7.16 -21.02 20.52
N GLN A 347 6.02 -20.41 20.22
CA GLN A 347 4.92 -21.05 19.49
C GLN A 347 5.30 -21.30 18.02
N GLY A 348 5.95 -20.35 17.34
CA GLY A 348 6.40 -20.55 15.97
C GLY A 348 7.45 -21.66 15.82
N ASN A 349 8.31 -21.85 16.83
CA ASN A 349 9.25 -22.96 16.88
C ASN A 349 8.55 -24.32 17.05
N LYS A 350 7.41 -24.34 17.76
CA LYS A 350 6.59 -25.53 17.99
C LYS A 350 5.57 -25.81 16.88
N THR A 351 5.41 -24.91 15.91
CA THR A 351 4.55 -25.15 14.75
C THR A 351 4.92 -26.48 14.08
N PRO A 352 3.97 -27.42 13.90
CA PRO A 352 4.28 -28.72 13.34
C PRO A 352 4.90 -28.65 11.94
N GLU A 353 5.82 -29.58 11.65
CA GLU A 353 6.35 -29.75 10.29
C GLU A 353 5.22 -30.04 9.29
N GLY A 354 5.36 -29.54 8.06
CA GLY A 354 4.32 -29.63 7.04
C GLY A 354 3.15 -28.65 7.21
N SER A 355 3.10 -27.88 8.32
CA SER A 355 2.11 -26.81 8.48
C SER A 355 2.30 -25.71 7.44
N LYS A 356 1.20 -25.27 6.84
CA LYS A 356 1.21 -24.16 5.87
C LYS A 356 1.62 -22.82 6.51
N LEU A 357 1.53 -22.71 7.84
CA LEU A 357 2.07 -21.57 8.59
C LEU A 357 3.59 -21.41 8.46
N LEU A 358 4.31 -22.46 8.05
CA LEU A 358 5.76 -22.40 7.80
C LEU A 358 6.10 -21.84 6.41
N THR A 359 5.18 -21.94 5.46
CA THR A 359 5.48 -21.76 4.03
C THR A 359 4.68 -20.65 3.36
N THR A 360 3.56 -20.21 3.96
CA THR A 360 2.63 -19.28 3.30
C THR A 360 2.20 -18.18 4.26
N GLU A 361 2.32 -16.93 3.84
CA GLU A 361 1.91 -15.77 4.65
C GLU A 361 0.40 -15.77 4.93
N VAL A 362 0.04 -15.59 6.20
CA VAL A 362 -1.34 -15.43 6.67
C VAL A 362 -1.75 -13.96 6.55
N LEU A 363 -2.82 -13.70 5.81
CA LEU A 363 -3.45 -12.37 5.73
C LEU A 363 -4.27 -12.09 6.98
N SER A 364 -5.13 -13.03 7.36
CA SER A 364 -6.08 -12.88 8.46
C SER A 364 -6.52 -14.23 9.03
N VAL A 365 -7.04 -14.19 10.25
CA VAL A 365 -7.60 -15.34 10.96
C VAL A 365 -8.91 -14.92 11.59
N THR A 366 -10.02 -15.54 11.17
CA THR A 366 -11.36 -15.15 11.64
C THR A 366 -12.10 -16.34 12.20
N GLY A 367 -12.75 -16.16 13.35
CA GLY A 367 -13.56 -17.18 13.99
C GLY A 367 -14.86 -17.45 13.25
N MET A 368 -15.35 -18.68 13.39
CA MET A 368 -16.56 -19.18 12.74
C MET A 368 -17.39 -20.03 13.69
N LYS A 369 -18.70 -20.01 13.47
CA LYS A 369 -19.68 -20.83 14.20
C LYS A 369 -20.74 -21.29 13.22
N ASP A 370 -20.99 -22.59 13.18
CA ASP A 370 -22.02 -23.21 12.31
C ASP A 370 -21.91 -22.74 10.83
N GLY A 371 -20.67 -22.65 10.33
CA GLY A 371 -20.37 -22.24 8.95
C GLY A 371 -20.52 -20.74 8.66
N GLN A 372 -20.78 -19.90 9.66
CA GLN A 372 -20.85 -18.44 9.53
C GLN A 372 -19.68 -17.76 10.24
N PHE A 373 -19.27 -16.58 9.75
CA PHE A 373 -18.26 -15.78 10.42
C PHE A 373 -18.78 -15.18 11.73
N VAL A 374 -17.93 -15.20 12.75
CA VAL A 374 -18.15 -14.53 14.02
C VAL A 374 -17.23 -13.31 14.09
N THR A 375 -17.84 -12.13 14.12
CA THR A 375 -17.12 -10.85 14.11
C THR A 375 -17.12 -10.15 15.47
N ASP A 376 -17.67 -10.80 16.49
CA ASP A 376 -17.82 -10.31 17.85
C ASP A 376 -17.18 -11.33 18.83
N LEU A 377 -17.27 -11.11 20.13
CA LEU A 377 -16.80 -12.02 21.17
C LEU A 377 -17.83 -13.13 21.45
N SER A 378 -18.48 -13.70 20.44
CA SER A 378 -19.25 -14.94 20.62
C SER A 378 -18.31 -16.15 20.57
N ASP A 379 -18.76 -17.29 21.10
CA ASP A 379 -17.98 -18.53 21.02
C ASP A 379 -17.92 -19.04 19.58
N VAL A 380 -16.79 -19.67 19.23
CA VAL A 380 -16.50 -20.21 17.90
C VAL A 380 -16.16 -21.68 18.01
N ASP A 381 -16.48 -22.45 16.96
CA ASP A 381 -16.10 -23.87 16.83
C ASP A 381 -15.04 -24.10 15.74
N HIS A 382 -14.86 -23.13 14.84
CA HIS A 382 -13.83 -23.15 13.83
C HIS A 382 -13.13 -21.79 13.72
N ILE A 383 -11.95 -21.79 13.12
CA ILE A 383 -11.32 -20.60 12.57
C ILE A 383 -11.04 -20.82 11.09
N MET A 384 -11.11 -19.75 10.33
CA MET A 384 -10.58 -19.69 8.98
C MET A 384 -9.25 -18.95 8.97
N ILE A 385 -8.20 -19.63 8.54
CA ILE A 385 -6.88 -19.05 8.25
C ILE A 385 -6.86 -18.71 6.76
N HIS A 386 -6.79 -17.42 6.44
CA HIS A 386 -6.80 -16.91 5.08
C HIS A 386 -5.39 -16.48 4.65
N TYR A 387 -4.89 -17.05 3.57
CA TYR A 387 -3.50 -16.91 3.12
C TYR A 387 -3.33 -15.90 1.98
N ALA A 388 -2.14 -15.33 1.87
CA ALA A 388 -1.77 -14.34 0.85
C ALA A 388 -1.75 -14.90 -0.57
N ASP A 389 -1.60 -16.22 -0.73
CA ASP A 389 -1.69 -16.93 -2.01
C ASP A 389 -3.15 -17.11 -2.50
N GLY A 390 -4.13 -16.63 -1.74
CA GLY A 390 -5.55 -16.72 -2.06
C GLY A 390 -6.23 -18.02 -1.64
N THR A 391 -5.56 -18.86 -0.85
CA THR A 391 -6.13 -20.08 -0.28
C THR A 391 -6.60 -19.88 1.16
N LYS A 392 -7.30 -20.89 1.71
CA LYS A 392 -7.71 -20.93 3.12
C LYS A 392 -7.51 -22.31 3.75
N GLU A 393 -7.46 -22.35 5.07
CA GLU A 393 -7.70 -23.54 5.88
C GLU A 393 -8.79 -23.25 6.91
N GLU A 394 -9.71 -24.18 7.10
CA GLU A 394 -10.64 -24.18 8.23
C GLU A 394 -10.13 -25.19 9.26
N LYS A 395 -9.98 -24.74 10.52
CA LYS A 395 -9.50 -25.57 11.62
C LYS A 395 -10.54 -25.59 12.72
N VAL A 396 -10.81 -26.78 13.26
CA VAL A 396 -11.62 -26.94 14.47
C VAL A 396 -10.88 -26.29 15.63
N VAL A 397 -11.61 -25.57 16.47
CA VAL A 397 -11.08 -24.96 17.69
C VAL A 397 -11.89 -25.34 18.90
N THR A 398 -11.22 -25.41 20.05
CA THR A 398 -11.86 -25.66 21.35
C THR A 398 -11.50 -24.56 22.31
N ARG A 399 -12.53 -23.93 22.91
CA ARG A 399 -12.33 -22.85 23.88
C ARG A 399 -11.61 -23.40 25.11
N LYS A 400 -10.51 -22.76 25.50
CA LYS A 400 -9.84 -23.05 26.78
C LYS A 400 -10.61 -22.39 27.93
N ALA A 401 -10.77 -23.14 29.01
CA ALA A 401 -11.43 -22.63 30.22
C ALA A 401 -10.62 -21.48 30.85
N ASP A 402 -9.30 -21.65 30.94
CA ASP A 402 -8.37 -20.67 31.48
C ASP A 402 -7.45 -20.13 30.39
N SER A 403 -7.67 -18.89 29.98
CA SER A 403 -6.77 -18.18 29.07
C SER A 403 -5.48 -17.79 29.82
N GLN A 404 -4.32 -17.97 29.22
CA GLN A 404 -3.06 -17.49 29.82
C GLN A 404 -2.97 -15.96 29.82
N VAL A 405 -3.80 -15.30 29.03
CA VAL A 405 -3.98 -13.85 29.00
C VAL A 405 -5.42 -13.56 29.47
N GLN A 406 -5.58 -13.10 30.72
CA GLN A 406 -6.90 -12.98 31.38
C GLN A 406 -7.94 -12.18 30.59
N GLN A 407 -7.50 -11.23 29.77
CA GLN A 407 -8.40 -10.32 29.05
C GLN A 407 -8.73 -10.79 27.63
N VAL A 408 -8.38 -12.01 27.23
CA VAL A 408 -8.68 -12.50 25.87
C VAL A 408 -9.26 -13.92 25.92
N ARG A 409 -9.99 -14.29 24.85
CA ARG A 409 -10.41 -15.68 24.66
C ARG A 409 -9.27 -16.45 24.00
N GLU A 410 -8.96 -17.61 24.55
CA GLU A 410 -7.94 -18.50 24.01
C GLU A 410 -8.61 -19.80 23.55
N TYR A 411 -8.22 -20.27 22.37
CA TYR A 411 -8.71 -21.51 21.79
C TYR A 411 -7.53 -22.39 21.38
N SER A 412 -7.59 -23.69 21.68
CA SER A 412 -6.70 -24.67 21.06
C SER A 412 -7.13 -24.94 19.62
N ILE A 413 -6.18 -25.21 18.73
CA ILE A 413 -6.44 -25.43 17.31
C ILE A 413 -6.05 -26.86 16.94
N GLU A 414 -6.98 -27.61 16.36
CA GLU A 414 -6.71 -28.97 15.95
C GLU A 414 -5.61 -29.03 14.88
N GLY A 415 -4.63 -29.92 15.08
CA GLY A 415 -3.52 -30.13 14.14
C GLY A 415 -2.40 -29.09 14.17
N LEU A 416 -2.45 -28.08 15.05
CA LEU A 416 -1.38 -27.08 15.22
C LEU A 416 -0.60 -27.19 16.53
N GLY A 417 -0.74 -28.31 17.24
CA GLY A 417 0.00 -28.58 18.49
C GLY A 417 -0.32 -27.55 19.57
N ASP A 418 0.71 -26.89 20.10
CA ASP A 418 0.58 -25.90 21.19
C ASP A 418 0.06 -24.53 20.70
N VAL A 419 0.01 -24.30 19.39
CA VAL A 419 -0.40 -23.00 18.83
C VAL A 419 -1.87 -22.75 19.15
N VAL A 420 -2.11 -21.64 19.85
CA VAL A 420 -3.45 -21.18 20.21
C VAL A 420 -3.95 -20.06 19.29
N TYR A 421 -5.26 -19.90 19.23
CA TYR A 421 -5.93 -18.78 18.59
C TYR A 421 -6.55 -17.84 19.63
N THR A 422 -6.41 -16.55 19.39
CA THR A 422 -7.08 -15.49 20.11
C THR A 422 -7.66 -14.49 19.11
N PRO A 423 -8.97 -14.18 19.16
CA PRO A 423 -9.54 -13.13 18.34
C PRO A 423 -8.89 -11.78 18.68
N ASN A 424 -8.72 -10.91 17.69
CA ASN A 424 -8.17 -9.56 17.87
C ASN A 424 -9.17 -8.61 18.57
N MET A 425 -9.69 -9.02 19.72
CA MET A 425 -10.68 -8.35 20.54
C MET A 425 -10.42 -8.69 22.01
N VAL A 426 -10.46 -7.68 22.88
CA VAL A 426 -10.25 -7.86 24.32
C VAL A 426 -11.60 -8.06 25.02
N VAL A 427 -11.67 -9.00 25.96
CA VAL A 427 -12.82 -9.26 26.83
C VAL A 427 -12.86 -8.20 27.93
N LYS A 428 -13.82 -7.27 27.82
CA LYS A 428 -14.11 -6.22 28.81
C LYS A 428 -15.62 -6.02 28.91
N ASP A 429 -16.10 -5.52 30.04
CA ASP A 429 -17.49 -5.06 30.14
C ASP A 429 -17.66 -3.77 29.34
N ARG A 430 -18.47 -3.83 28.29
CA ARG A 430 -18.79 -2.69 27.41
C ARG A 430 -20.27 -2.33 27.44
N THR A 431 -21.03 -2.83 28.42
CA THR A 431 -22.48 -2.72 28.44
C THR A 431 -22.94 -1.27 28.32
N GLN A 432 -22.35 -0.36 29.11
CA GLN A 432 -22.70 1.06 29.06
C GLN A 432 -22.36 1.70 27.70
N LEU A 433 -21.15 1.47 27.18
CA LEU A 433 -20.72 2.03 25.90
C LEU A 433 -21.58 1.54 24.73
N ILE A 434 -21.90 0.25 24.72
CA ILE A 434 -22.78 -0.37 23.72
C ILE A 434 -24.16 0.28 23.79
N ASN A 435 -24.72 0.45 24.99
CA ASN A 435 -26.02 1.10 25.18
C ASN A 435 -26.01 2.57 24.71
N ASP A 436 -24.95 3.32 25.03
CA ASP A 436 -24.82 4.72 24.64
C ASP A 436 -24.68 4.88 23.13
N ILE A 437 -23.84 4.06 22.48
CA ILE A 437 -23.71 4.03 21.01
C ILE A 437 -25.04 3.67 20.37
N LYS A 438 -25.72 2.63 20.88
CA LYS A 438 -27.04 2.21 20.39
C LYS A 438 -28.03 3.37 20.47
N ALA A 439 -28.10 4.08 21.60
CA ALA A 439 -29.00 5.20 21.77
C ALA A 439 -28.73 6.35 20.78
N LYS A 440 -27.46 6.62 20.44
CA LYS A 440 -27.11 7.62 19.41
C LYS A 440 -27.54 7.18 18.01
N LEU A 441 -27.34 5.90 17.66
CA LEU A 441 -27.64 5.38 16.33
C LEU A 441 -29.14 5.12 16.12
N SER A 442 -29.87 4.66 17.13
CA SER A 442 -31.31 4.34 17.04
C SER A 442 -32.18 5.56 16.75
N GLY A 443 -31.73 6.75 17.14
CA GLY A 443 -32.41 8.02 16.89
C GLY A 443 -32.25 8.57 15.46
N VAL A 444 -31.54 7.86 14.58
CA VAL A 444 -31.45 8.23 13.15
C VAL A 444 -32.69 7.71 12.43
N GLU A 445 -33.33 8.61 11.67
CA GLU A 445 -34.39 8.26 10.72
C GLU A 445 -33.87 8.41 9.29
N LEU A 446 -34.34 7.55 8.38
CA LEU A 446 -33.88 7.57 6.99
C LEU A 446 -34.21 8.91 6.31
N ILE A 447 -35.39 9.46 6.60
CA ILE A 447 -35.81 10.79 6.15
C ILE A 447 -35.59 11.78 7.31
N SER A 448 -34.37 12.30 7.42
CA SER A 448 -33.99 13.28 8.46
C SER A 448 -33.07 14.39 7.92
N PRO A 449 -32.95 15.53 8.62
CA PRO A 449 -32.02 16.60 8.26
C PRO A 449 -30.57 16.11 8.11
N GLU A 450 -30.12 15.20 8.97
CA GLU A 450 -28.76 14.66 8.94
C GLU A 450 -28.51 13.77 7.71
N VAL A 451 -29.49 12.96 7.29
CA VAL A 451 -29.37 12.15 6.06
C VAL A 451 -29.47 13.04 4.81
N ARG A 452 -30.34 14.06 4.81
CA ARG A 452 -30.42 15.08 3.74
C ARG A 452 -29.11 15.83 3.53
N ALA A 453 -28.29 15.96 4.58
CA ALA A 453 -26.98 16.60 4.48
C ALA A 453 -25.95 15.76 3.72
N LEU A 454 -26.17 14.45 3.59
CA LEU A 454 -25.32 13.52 2.83
C LEU A 454 -25.60 13.55 1.32
N MET A 455 -26.76 14.10 0.93
CA MET A 455 -27.18 14.19 -0.47
C MET A 455 -26.32 15.20 -1.24
N ASP A 456 -25.91 14.84 -2.46
CA ASP A 456 -25.05 15.68 -3.28
C ASP A 456 -25.76 17.02 -3.59
N LYS A 457 -25.03 18.14 -3.67
CA LYS A 457 -25.65 19.41 -4.08
C LYS A 457 -25.89 19.41 -5.59
N ARG A 458 -27.11 19.73 -6.01
CA ARG A 458 -27.49 19.89 -7.42
C ARG A 458 -27.24 21.33 -7.87
N GLY A 459 -27.18 21.56 -9.17
CA GLY A 459 -26.81 22.86 -9.74
C GLY A 459 -27.82 23.97 -9.47
N LYS A 460 -29.11 23.65 -9.31
CA LYS A 460 -30.18 24.64 -9.09
C LYS A 460 -30.73 24.61 -7.66
N ALA A 461 -31.11 25.77 -7.12
CA ALA A 461 -31.57 25.88 -5.73
C ALA A 461 -32.85 25.07 -5.46
N GLU A 462 -33.78 25.07 -6.40
CA GLU A 462 -35.05 24.34 -6.35
C GLU A 462 -34.87 22.81 -6.27
N GLU A 463 -33.74 22.29 -6.78
CA GLU A 463 -33.38 20.87 -6.71
C GLU A 463 -32.81 20.46 -5.34
N ASN A 464 -32.45 21.42 -4.49
CA ASN A 464 -31.82 21.17 -3.21
C ASN A 464 -32.77 21.36 -2.01
N THR A 465 -34.06 21.53 -2.27
CA THR A 465 -35.11 21.60 -1.24
C THR A 465 -35.24 20.27 -0.49
N ASP A 466 -35.68 20.33 0.77
CA ASP A 466 -35.85 19.14 1.61
C ASP A 466 -36.73 18.07 0.95
N GLY A 467 -37.87 18.46 0.36
CA GLY A 467 -38.75 17.52 -0.34
C GLY A 467 -38.11 16.85 -1.56
N ARG A 468 -37.21 17.54 -2.27
CA ARG A 468 -36.43 16.93 -3.37
C ARG A 468 -35.39 15.97 -2.83
N LYS A 469 -34.72 16.33 -1.74
CA LYS A 469 -33.76 15.46 -1.05
C LYS A 469 -34.40 14.21 -0.48
N ASP A 470 -35.62 14.30 0.05
CA ASP A 470 -36.40 13.13 0.47
C ASP A 470 -36.64 12.18 -0.71
N GLY A 471 -36.94 12.73 -1.89
CA GLY A 471 -37.00 11.96 -3.14
C GLY A 471 -35.68 11.31 -3.52
N TYR A 472 -34.55 12.01 -3.35
CA TYR A 472 -33.22 11.45 -3.61
C TYR A 472 -32.87 10.31 -2.65
N ILE A 473 -33.23 10.43 -1.37
CA ILE A 473 -33.03 9.37 -0.37
C ILE A 473 -33.86 8.14 -0.73
N LYS A 474 -35.13 8.32 -1.10
CA LYS A 474 -35.99 7.21 -1.57
C LYS A 474 -35.43 6.51 -2.82
N ASN A 475 -34.81 7.27 -3.71
CA ASN A 475 -34.14 6.71 -4.90
C ASN A 475 -32.87 5.90 -4.58
N LEU A 476 -32.42 5.85 -3.32
CA LEU A 476 -31.37 4.90 -2.90
C LEU A 476 -31.93 3.49 -2.68
N PHE A 477 -33.25 3.35 -2.52
CA PHE A 477 -33.96 2.09 -2.24
C PHE A 477 -33.43 1.38 -0.99
N LEU A 478 -33.30 2.12 0.12
CA LEU A 478 -32.69 1.63 1.37
C LEU A 478 -33.70 1.40 2.49
N GLU A 479 -34.98 1.69 2.30
CA GLU A 479 -36.05 1.66 3.31
C GLU A 479 -36.09 0.33 4.09
N GLU A 480 -36.29 -0.79 3.40
CA GLU A 480 -36.37 -2.12 4.03
C GLU A 480 -35.07 -2.50 4.74
N SER A 481 -33.92 -2.21 4.12
CA SER A 481 -32.62 -2.51 4.70
C SER A 481 -32.30 -1.61 5.89
N PHE A 482 -32.83 -0.39 5.93
CA PHE A 482 -32.66 0.55 7.03
C PHE A 482 -33.45 0.06 8.25
N GLU A 483 -34.69 -0.40 8.04
CA GLU A 483 -35.50 -1.04 9.07
C GLU A 483 -34.83 -2.33 9.60
N GLU A 484 -34.31 -3.19 8.72
CA GLU A 484 -33.54 -4.38 9.14
C GLU A 484 -32.30 -4.01 9.96
N THR A 485 -31.61 -2.94 9.55
CA THR A 485 -30.43 -2.43 10.28
C THR A 485 -30.81 -1.92 11.67
N LYS A 486 -31.92 -1.18 11.79
CA LYS A 486 -32.43 -0.71 13.09
C LYS A 486 -32.88 -1.88 13.98
N ALA A 487 -33.55 -2.87 13.41
CA ALA A 487 -34.00 -4.06 14.15
C ALA A 487 -32.83 -4.89 14.70
N ASN A 488 -31.69 -4.91 14.02
CA ASN A 488 -30.49 -5.68 14.41
C ASN A 488 -29.42 -4.84 15.11
N LEU A 489 -29.73 -3.61 15.52
CA LEU A 489 -28.74 -2.64 16.01
C LEU A 489 -27.99 -3.15 17.26
N ASP A 490 -28.63 -3.97 18.10
CA ASP A 490 -27.97 -4.62 19.25
C ASP A 490 -26.76 -5.46 18.84
N LYS A 491 -26.91 -6.31 17.82
CA LYS A 491 -25.82 -7.14 17.29
C LYS A 491 -24.74 -6.27 16.64
N LEU A 492 -25.15 -5.30 15.82
CA LEU A 492 -24.25 -4.46 15.05
C LEU A 492 -23.39 -3.56 15.95
N VAL A 493 -23.98 -2.96 16.98
CA VAL A 493 -23.26 -2.09 17.92
C VAL A 493 -22.32 -2.89 18.82
N LYS A 494 -22.73 -4.09 19.24
CA LYS A 494 -21.83 -5.00 19.98
C LYS A 494 -20.58 -5.31 19.15
N ALA A 495 -20.75 -5.76 17.90
CA ALA A 495 -19.62 -6.04 17.01
C ALA A 495 -18.77 -4.78 16.75
N LEU A 496 -19.40 -3.62 16.52
CA LEU A 496 -18.69 -2.36 16.32
C LEU A 496 -17.79 -2.00 17.51
N ALA A 497 -18.35 -2.02 18.72
CA ALA A 497 -17.63 -1.69 19.94
C ALA A 497 -16.49 -2.68 20.23
N GLU A 498 -16.70 -3.96 19.96
CA GLU A 498 -15.70 -5.00 20.20
C GLU A 498 -14.49 -4.93 19.25
N ASN A 499 -14.69 -4.47 18.00
CA ASN A 499 -13.60 -4.36 17.03
C ASN A 499 -12.78 -3.07 17.13
N GLU A 500 -13.31 -1.99 17.70
CA GLU A 500 -12.58 -0.71 17.85
C GLU A 500 -11.66 -0.65 19.09
N ASP A 501 -11.89 -1.52 20.07
CA ASP A 501 -11.45 -1.30 21.46
C ASP A 501 -9.99 -1.65 21.79
N HIS A 502 -9.22 -2.27 20.88
CA HIS A 502 -7.81 -2.57 21.18
C HIS A 502 -6.97 -1.31 21.49
N GLN A 503 -7.52 -0.11 21.23
CA GLN A 503 -6.92 1.19 21.54
C GLN A 503 -7.50 1.90 22.78
N LEU A 504 -8.50 1.32 23.45
CA LEU A 504 -9.18 1.98 24.58
C LEU A 504 -8.72 1.37 25.91
N ASN A 505 -7.84 2.11 26.59
CA ASN A 505 -7.75 1.99 28.04
C ASN A 505 -9.13 2.31 28.63
N SER A 506 -9.43 1.83 29.83
CA SER A 506 -10.66 2.12 30.60
C SER A 506 -10.80 3.61 31.01
N ASP A 507 -10.23 4.52 30.23
CA ASP A 507 -10.25 5.95 30.40
C ASP A 507 -11.59 6.51 29.88
N GLU A 508 -12.29 7.19 30.77
CA GLU A 508 -13.55 7.86 30.51
C GLU A 508 -13.44 8.87 29.36
N ALA A 509 -12.27 9.53 29.20
CA ALA A 509 -12.04 10.47 28.11
C ALA A 509 -12.03 9.78 26.75
N ALA A 510 -11.42 8.60 26.65
CA ALA A 510 -11.36 7.82 25.42
C ALA A 510 -12.74 7.29 25.01
N MET A 511 -13.53 6.80 25.98
CA MET A 511 -14.92 6.40 25.74
C MET A 511 -15.80 7.57 25.29
N LYS A 512 -15.66 8.76 25.91
CA LYS A 512 -16.37 9.98 25.50
C LYS A 512 -15.98 10.44 24.10
N ALA A 513 -14.70 10.37 23.75
CA ALA A 513 -14.22 10.73 22.40
C ALA A 513 -14.81 9.79 21.34
N LEU A 514 -14.86 8.49 21.61
CA LEU A 514 -15.50 7.50 20.73
C LEU A 514 -16.99 7.79 20.57
N LEU A 515 -17.71 7.99 21.69
CA LEU A 515 -19.14 8.27 21.66
C LEU A 515 -19.43 9.57 20.90
N LYS A 516 -18.61 10.61 21.10
CA LYS A 516 -18.70 11.85 20.34
C LYS A 516 -18.47 11.63 18.84
N LYS A 517 -17.47 10.83 18.46
CA LYS A 517 -17.19 10.49 17.06
C LYS A 517 -18.39 9.78 16.42
N VAL A 518 -19.01 8.84 17.13
CA VAL A 518 -20.25 8.16 16.71
C VAL A 518 -21.39 9.16 16.58
N GLU A 519 -21.62 10.01 17.58
CA GLU A 519 -22.69 11.01 17.58
C GLU A 519 -22.55 12.00 16.42
N ASP A 520 -21.36 12.56 16.22
CA ASP A 520 -21.06 13.53 15.16
C ASP A 520 -21.23 12.92 13.75
N ASN A 521 -21.23 11.57 13.64
CA ASN A 521 -21.32 10.87 12.36
C ASN A 521 -22.44 9.81 12.29
N LYS A 522 -23.41 9.84 13.21
CA LYS A 522 -24.45 8.80 13.39
C LYS A 522 -25.20 8.49 12.08
N ALA A 523 -25.53 9.51 11.28
CA ALA A 523 -26.22 9.34 10.01
C ALA A 523 -25.35 8.61 8.98
N LYS A 524 -24.06 8.95 8.88
CA LYS A 524 -23.12 8.28 7.97
C LYS A 524 -22.96 6.80 8.36
N ILE A 525 -22.78 6.53 9.66
CA ILE A 525 -22.62 5.17 10.18
C ILE A 525 -23.87 4.33 9.86
N MET A 526 -25.07 4.84 10.17
CA MET A 526 -26.32 4.15 9.87
C MET A 526 -26.53 3.90 8.38
N MET A 527 -26.24 4.89 7.53
CA MET A 527 -26.35 4.74 6.07
C MET A 527 -25.34 3.74 5.52
N ALA A 528 -24.13 3.69 6.05
CA ALA A 528 -23.12 2.71 5.65
C ALA A 528 -23.49 1.28 6.04
N LEU A 529 -23.93 1.06 7.30
CA LEU A 529 -24.42 -0.24 7.75
C LEU A 529 -25.60 -0.71 6.89
N THR A 530 -26.53 0.20 6.62
CA THR A 530 -27.70 -0.07 5.75
C THR A 530 -27.28 -0.44 4.33
N TYR A 531 -26.38 0.33 3.72
CA TYR A 531 -25.88 0.07 2.37
C TYR A 531 -25.14 -1.27 2.27
N LEU A 532 -24.26 -1.55 3.24
CA LEU A 532 -23.52 -2.81 3.29
C LEU A 532 -24.46 -4.00 3.52
N ASN A 533 -25.47 -3.86 4.36
CA ASN A 533 -26.47 -4.90 4.58
C ASN A 533 -27.23 -5.23 3.29
N ARG A 534 -27.63 -4.21 2.53
CA ARG A 534 -28.36 -4.39 1.27
C ARG A 534 -27.49 -4.97 0.15
N TYR A 535 -26.32 -4.38 -0.12
CA TYR A 535 -25.56 -4.66 -1.34
C TYR A 535 -24.42 -5.66 -1.14
N TYR A 536 -24.02 -5.96 0.10
CA TYR A 536 -23.00 -6.96 0.45
C TYR A 536 -23.57 -8.13 1.26
N GLY A 537 -24.90 -8.25 1.33
CA GLY A 537 -25.64 -9.37 1.91
C GLY A 537 -25.65 -10.65 1.09
N PHE A 538 -24.99 -10.68 -0.08
CA PHE A 538 -24.94 -11.86 -0.93
C PHE A 538 -24.17 -13.02 -0.27
N LYS A 539 -24.52 -14.24 -0.68
CA LYS A 539 -23.99 -15.46 -0.09
C LYS A 539 -23.00 -16.16 -1.04
N TYR A 540 -22.02 -16.83 -0.44
CA TYR A 540 -21.20 -17.85 -1.07
C TYR A 540 -21.65 -19.20 -0.51
N ASN A 541 -22.43 -19.95 -1.30
CA ASN A 541 -23.25 -21.05 -0.79
C ASN A 541 -24.18 -20.53 0.33
N ASP A 542 -24.06 -21.06 1.55
CA ASP A 542 -24.85 -20.62 2.70
C ASP A 542 -24.18 -19.49 3.52
N MET A 543 -22.92 -19.17 3.23
CA MET A 543 -22.12 -18.22 4.02
C MET A 543 -22.33 -16.78 3.55
N SER A 544 -22.66 -15.87 4.46
CA SER A 544 -22.70 -14.44 4.17
C SER A 544 -21.40 -13.75 4.57
N ILE A 545 -20.88 -12.86 3.71
CA ILE A 545 -19.70 -12.04 4.03
C ILE A 545 -20.07 -10.65 4.55
N LYS A 546 -21.35 -10.35 4.77
CA LYS A 546 -21.79 -9.00 5.16
C LYS A 546 -21.15 -8.53 6.46
N ASP A 547 -21.06 -9.43 7.45
CA ASP A 547 -20.48 -9.12 8.75
C ASP A 547 -18.95 -8.88 8.63
N LEU A 548 -18.25 -9.62 7.75
CA LEU A 548 -16.85 -9.33 7.44
C LEU A 548 -16.71 -7.95 6.78
N MET A 549 -17.58 -7.66 5.80
CA MET A 549 -17.58 -6.40 5.09
C MET A 549 -17.95 -5.21 5.97
N MET A 550 -18.61 -5.43 7.11
CA MET A 550 -18.88 -4.38 8.10
C MET A 550 -17.72 -4.24 9.09
N PHE A 551 -17.25 -5.35 9.68
CA PHE A 551 -16.47 -5.31 10.93
C PHE A 551 -15.05 -5.88 10.85
N LYS A 552 -14.69 -6.59 9.77
CA LYS A 552 -13.37 -7.22 9.60
C LYS A 552 -12.64 -6.72 8.35
N PRO A 553 -12.31 -5.42 8.26
CA PRO A 553 -11.56 -4.91 7.12
C PRO A 553 -10.14 -5.52 7.04
N ASP A 554 -9.62 -6.00 8.18
CA ASP A 554 -8.38 -6.75 8.31
C ASP A 554 -8.42 -8.13 7.62
N PHE A 555 -9.60 -8.65 7.28
CA PHE A 555 -9.75 -9.91 6.56
C PHE A 555 -8.90 -9.98 5.28
N TYR A 556 -8.73 -8.84 4.59
CA TYR A 556 -7.94 -8.71 3.36
C TYR A 556 -6.52 -8.16 3.59
N GLY A 557 -6.04 -8.19 4.84
CA GLY A 557 -4.68 -7.78 5.20
C GLY A 557 -4.48 -6.26 5.39
N LYS A 558 -5.56 -5.47 5.49
CA LYS A 558 -5.51 -4.02 5.74
C LYS A 558 -6.07 -3.68 7.11
N ASN A 559 -5.26 -3.06 7.96
CA ASN A 559 -5.70 -2.62 9.28
C ASN A 559 -6.23 -1.18 9.20
N VAL A 560 -7.55 -1.01 9.17
CA VAL A 560 -8.24 0.29 9.12
C VAL A 560 -9.31 0.33 10.21
N SER A 561 -9.55 1.51 10.81
CA SER A 561 -10.66 1.67 11.77
C SER A 561 -12.00 1.34 11.10
N VAL A 562 -12.79 0.50 11.76
CA VAL A 562 -14.13 0.12 11.34
C VAL A 562 -15.03 1.34 11.31
N ILE A 563 -15.00 2.18 12.34
CA ILE A 563 -15.79 3.42 12.40
C ILE A 563 -15.39 4.37 11.29
N ASP A 564 -14.10 4.65 11.09
CA ASP A 564 -13.68 5.57 10.03
C ASP A 564 -14.08 5.07 8.64
N ARG A 565 -13.98 3.76 8.42
CA ARG A 565 -14.42 3.13 7.18
C ARG A 565 -15.94 3.26 6.97
N LEU A 566 -16.75 3.01 8.00
CA LEU A 566 -18.20 3.21 7.94
C LEU A 566 -18.56 4.68 7.68
N ILE A 567 -17.89 5.62 8.36
CA ILE A 567 -18.05 7.05 8.13
C ILE A 567 -17.74 7.40 6.67
N GLN A 568 -16.67 6.86 6.11
CA GLN A 568 -16.26 7.11 4.73
C GLN A 568 -17.29 6.58 3.73
N ILE A 569 -17.74 5.32 3.88
CA ILE A 569 -18.76 4.69 3.02
C ILE A 569 -20.06 5.50 3.06
N GLY A 570 -20.51 5.89 4.25
CA GLY A 570 -21.75 6.63 4.46
C GLY A 570 -21.66 8.13 4.19
N SER A 571 -20.52 8.64 3.75
CA SER A 571 -20.27 10.09 3.74
C SER A 571 -21.00 10.88 2.66
N ARG A 572 -21.38 10.24 1.54
CA ARG A 572 -21.92 10.93 0.35
C ARG A 572 -22.89 10.05 -0.43
N GLU A 573 -23.86 10.68 -1.08
CA GLU A 573 -24.90 10.02 -1.88
C GLU A 573 -24.36 9.04 -2.93
N HIS A 574 -23.34 9.43 -3.70
CA HIS A 574 -22.83 8.59 -4.77
C HIS A 574 -22.17 7.29 -4.31
N PHE A 575 -21.78 7.18 -3.04
CA PHE A 575 -21.30 5.92 -2.45
C PHE A 575 -22.44 4.99 -2.03
N LEU A 576 -23.66 5.51 -1.89
CA LEU A 576 -24.83 4.80 -1.37
C LEU A 576 -25.80 4.37 -2.48
N LYS A 577 -25.52 4.75 -3.73
CA LYS A 577 -26.38 4.52 -4.89
C LYS A 577 -26.27 3.09 -5.42
N GLY A 578 -27.42 2.45 -5.63
CA GLY A 578 -27.51 1.09 -6.17
C GLY A 578 -27.01 0.96 -7.62
N ASP A 579 -27.33 1.94 -8.46
CA ASP A 579 -26.88 2.04 -9.85
C ASP A 579 -25.39 2.37 -9.99
N ARG A 580 -24.71 2.68 -8.86
CA ARG A 580 -23.29 3.02 -8.80
C ARG A 580 -22.47 2.09 -7.91
N THR A 581 -22.97 0.92 -7.55
CA THR A 581 -22.28 -0.03 -6.65
C THR A 581 -20.86 -0.39 -7.12
N GLN A 582 -20.62 -0.53 -8.43
CA GLN A 582 -19.27 -0.77 -8.97
C GLN A 582 -18.33 0.42 -8.78
N ASP A 583 -18.81 1.64 -9.01
CA ASP A 583 -18.04 2.86 -8.79
C ASP A 583 -17.79 3.09 -7.30
N ALA A 584 -18.83 2.95 -6.47
CA ALA A 584 -18.73 3.05 -5.02
C ALA A 584 -17.70 2.06 -4.48
N TYR A 585 -17.73 0.80 -4.97
CA TYR A 585 -16.71 -0.17 -4.60
C TYR A 585 -15.30 0.35 -4.93
N ARG A 586 -15.05 0.78 -6.17
CA ARG A 586 -13.74 1.29 -6.60
C ARG A 586 -13.29 2.48 -5.76
N ASP A 587 -14.19 3.40 -5.47
CA ASP A 587 -13.86 4.70 -4.91
C ASP A 587 -13.74 4.66 -3.38
N VAL A 588 -14.49 3.79 -2.68
CA VAL A 588 -14.53 3.78 -1.20
C VAL A 588 -14.29 2.43 -0.52
N ILE A 589 -14.37 1.29 -1.23
CA ILE A 589 -14.20 -0.05 -0.62
C ILE A 589 -12.89 -0.73 -1.07
N ALA A 590 -12.48 -0.56 -2.33
CA ALA A 590 -11.34 -1.24 -2.95
C ALA A 590 -10.02 -1.03 -2.20
N GLY A 591 -9.83 0.15 -1.59
CA GLY A 591 -8.64 0.45 -0.79
C GLY A 591 -8.48 -0.45 0.44
N ALA A 592 -9.59 -0.87 1.04
CA ALA A 592 -9.60 -1.74 2.22
C ALA A 592 -9.46 -3.23 1.87
N THR A 593 -9.93 -3.64 0.69
CA THR A 593 -9.90 -5.05 0.24
C THR A 593 -8.66 -5.38 -0.59
N GLY A 594 -7.97 -4.38 -1.13
CA GLY A 594 -6.84 -4.54 -2.05
C GLY A 594 -7.22 -5.10 -3.42
N LYS A 595 -8.52 -5.16 -3.78
CA LYS A 595 -8.98 -5.62 -5.11
C LYS A 595 -9.47 -4.43 -5.92
N GLY A 596 -8.90 -4.23 -7.12
CA GLY A 596 -9.02 -2.98 -7.88
C GLY A 596 -10.43 -2.67 -8.41
N ASN A 597 -11.32 -3.67 -8.50
CA ASN A 597 -12.71 -3.49 -8.89
C ASN A 597 -13.62 -4.57 -8.27
N LEU A 598 -14.93 -4.38 -8.40
CA LEU A 598 -15.94 -5.26 -7.79
C LEU A 598 -15.90 -6.69 -8.38
N ASN A 599 -15.64 -6.83 -9.68
CA ASN A 599 -15.58 -8.16 -10.31
C ASN A 599 -14.40 -8.98 -9.79
N ASP A 600 -13.22 -8.37 -9.63
CA ASP A 600 -12.06 -9.04 -9.04
C ASP A 600 -12.32 -9.43 -7.59
N PHE A 601 -13.03 -8.59 -6.84
CA PHE A 601 -13.45 -8.87 -5.48
C PHE A 601 -14.39 -10.06 -5.36
N LEU A 602 -15.44 -10.09 -6.19
CA LEU A 602 -16.38 -11.21 -6.24
C LEU A 602 -15.66 -12.49 -6.69
N THR A 603 -14.80 -12.41 -7.71
CA THR A 603 -14.05 -13.56 -8.23
C THR A 603 -13.10 -14.12 -7.19
N TYR A 604 -12.43 -13.25 -6.46
CA TYR A 604 -11.54 -13.64 -5.37
C TYR A 604 -12.29 -14.41 -4.28
N ASN A 605 -13.39 -13.84 -3.79
CA ASN A 605 -14.17 -14.44 -2.71
C ASN A 605 -14.92 -15.70 -3.14
N MET A 606 -15.39 -15.79 -4.39
CA MET A 606 -15.96 -17.01 -4.95
C MET A 606 -14.95 -18.16 -4.85
N LYS A 607 -13.73 -17.95 -5.38
CA LYS A 607 -12.67 -18.98 -5.32
C LYS A 607 -12.24 -19.31 -3.89
N LEU A 608 -12.38 -18.36 -2.98
CA LEU A 608 -12.01 -18.56 -1.58
C LEU A 608 -13.08 -19.34 -0.80
N PHE A 609 -14.36 -19.10 -1.07
CA PHE A 609 -15.46 -19.62 -0.25
C PHE A 609 -16.26 -20.74 -0.90
N THR A 610 -16.12 -20.95 -2.21
CA THR A 610 -16.81 -22.02 -2.94
C THR A 610 -15.84 -22.86 -3.75
N GLU A 611 -16.31 -24.00 -4.26
CA GLU A 611 -15.57 -24.84 -5.21
C GLU A 611 -15.71 -24.35 -6.66
N ASP A 612 -16.44 -23.26 -6.89
CA ASP A 612 -16.65 -22.75 -8.24
C ASP A 612 -15.39 -22.08 -8.79
N THR A 613 -15.06 -22.41 -10.03
CA THR A 613 -13.94 -21.78 -10.76
C THR A 613 -14.41 -20.75 -11.79
N ASP A 614 -15.72 -20.72 -12.07
CA ASP A 614 -16.35 -19.86 -13.08
C ASP A 614 -17.40 -18.94 -12.45
N MET A 615 -17.21 -17.63 -12.64
CA MET A 615 -18.05 -16.57 -12.10
C MET A 615 -19.51 -16.67 -12.58
N ASN A 616 -19.74 -17.03 -13.85
CA ASN A 616 -21.09 -17.13 -14.39
C ASN A 616 -21.83 -18.35 -13.82
N VAL A 617 -21.10 -19.45 -13.59
CA VAL A 617 -21.66 -20.64 -12.96
C VAL A 617 -22.08 -20.33 -11.53
N TRP A 618 -21.17 -19.76 -10.72
CA TRP A 618 -21.47 -19.34 -9.36
C TRP A 618 -22.62 -18.34 -9.31
N TYR A 619 -22.60 -17.32 -10.17
CA TYR A 619 -23.65 -16.30 -10.20
C TYR A 619 -25.02 -16.91 -10.51
N LYS A 620 -25.10 -17.85 -11.46
CA LYS A 620 -26.35 -18.57 -11.76
C LYS A 620 -26.85 -19.39 -10.58
N LYS A 621 -25.97 -20.11 -9.88
CA LYS A 621 -26.33 -20.87 -8.67
C LYS A 621 -26.81 -19.95 -7.55
N SER A 622 -26.10 -18.85 -7.31
CA SER A 622 -26.38 -17.95 -6.19
C SER A 622 -27.65 -17.11 -6.36
N TYR A 623 -28.12 -16.89 -7.60
CA TYR A 623 -29.25 -15.98 -7.88
C TYR A 623 -30.40 -16.59 -8.69
N PHE A 624 -30.20 -17.71 -9.39
CA PHE A 624 -31.21 -18.31 -10.26
C PHE A 624 -31.54 -19.77 -9.92
N SER A 625 -31.16 -20.26 -8.74
CA SER A 625 -31.65 -21.55 -8.22
C SER A 625 -33.11 -21.43 -7.79
N TYR A 626 -34.01 -21.51 -8.77
CA TYR A 626 -35.40 -21.96 -8.66
C TYR A 626 -35.58 -23.22 -9.50
#